data_AF-A0A5C9B7Q7-F1
#
_entry.id   AF-A0A5C9B7Q7-F1
#
_cell.length_a   1.000
_cell.length_b   1.000
_cell.length_c   1.000
_cell.angle_alpha   90.00
_cell.angle_beta   90.00
_cell.angle_gamma   90.00
#
_symmetry.space_group_name_H-M   'P 1'
#
loop_
_entity.id
_entity.type
_entity.pdbx_description
1 polymer ?
#
loop_
_entity_poly.entity_id
_entity_poly.type
_entity_poly.pdbx_seq_one_letter_code
_entity_poly.pdbx_strand_id
1 'polypeptide(L)'
;MYALSIDRLYFIKYSAAMFEIVQSTTFSSWLASLKDVQVRMRIHARLDRVSLGNFGDAQPVGDGITELRIHCGPGYRLYCMQRGKRIVV
;
A
#
# COMPACT_ATOMS: atom_id res chain seq x y z
N MET A 1 -15.52 -13.28 -26.09
CA MET A 1 -15.66 -13.85 -24.74
C MET A 1 -14.55 -13.26 -23.89
N TYR A 2 -14.73 -12.03 -23.41
CA TYR A 2 -13.69 -11.27 -22.70
C TYR A 2 -13.92 -11.42 -21.20
N ALA A 3 -13.07 -12.19 -20.53
CA ALA A 3 -12.92 -12.10 -19.09
C ALA A 3 -12.28 -10.74 -18.79
N LEU A 4 -13.12 -9.77 -18.39
CA LEU A 4 -12.65 -8.49 -17.87
C LEU A 4 -11.74 -8.81 -16.66
N SER A 5 -10.44 -8.55 -16.82
CA SER A 5 -9.43 -8.72 -15.77
C SER A 5 -9.90 -7.96 -14.52
N ILE A 6 -10.00 -8.69 -13.42
CA ILE A 6 -10.36 -8.21 -12.09
C ILE A 6 -9.36 -7.13 -11.61
N ASP A 7 -8.17 -7.03 -12.23
CA ASP A 7 -7.17 -6.00 -11.92
C ASP A 7 -7.62 -4.58 -12.24
N ARG A 8 -8.61 -4.39 -13.14
CA ARG A 8 -9.10 -3.06 -13.51
C ARG A 8 -10.24 -2.54 -12.62
N LEU A 9 -10.79 -3.36 -11.73
CA LEU A 9 -11.94 -3.00 -10.87
C LEU A 9 -11.56 -2.53 -9.46
N TYR A 10 -10.30 -2.74 -9.03
CA TYR A 10 -9.75 -2.07 -7.84
C TYR A 10 -9.47 -0.57 -8.09
N PHE A 11 -9.63 -0.14 -9.34
CA PHE A 11 -9.66 1.24 -9.79
C PHE A 11 -11.02 1.90 -9.47
N ILE A 12 -11.51 1.79 -8.23
CA ILE A 12 -12.54 2.73 -7.80
C ILE A 12 -11.84 4.08 -7.68
N LYS A 13 -11.99 4.89 -8.73
CA LYS A 13 -11.70 6.33 -8.72
C LYS A 13 -12.46 6.97 -7.56
N TYR A 14 -11.88 7.03 -6.37
CA TYR A 14 -12.24 8.04 -5.40
C TYR A 14 -11.51 9.32 -5.79
N SER A 15 -12.28 10.29 -6.28
CA SER A 15 -11.87 11.64 -6.65
C SER A 15 -11.32 12.50 -5.49
N ALA A 16 -10.75 11.89 -4.44
CA ALA A 16 -10.29 12.57 -3.23
C ALA A 16 -9.11 11.87 -2.53
N ALA A 17 -8.18 11.25 -3.26
CA ALA A 17 -6.93 10.79 -2.64
C ALA A 17 -6.15 12.00 -2.12
N MET A 18 -5.87 12.02 -0.81
CA MET A 18 -5.04 13.05 -0.16
C MET A 18 -3.56 12.89 -0.51
N PHE A 19 -3.13 11.65 -0.73
CA PHE A 19 -1.76 11.27 -1.06
C PHE A 19 -1.71 10.35 -2.28
N GLU A 20 -0.74 10.60 -3.16
CA GLU A 20 -0.32 9.72 -4.24
C GLU A 20 0.61 8.63 -3.68
N ILE A 21 0.23 7.35 -3.82
CA ILE A 21 1.10 6.23 -3.45
C ILE A 21 2.04 5.91 -4.61
N VAL A 22 3.34 6.06 -4.39
CA VAL A 22 4.39 5.71 -5.34
C VAL A 22 5.08 4.44 -4.85
N GLN A 23 5.01 3.38 -5.64
CA GLN A 23 5.64 2.10 -5.31
C GLN A 23 7.03 2.03 -5.94
N SER A 24 8.04 1.72 -5.13
CA SER A 24 9.36 1.37 -5.62
C SER A 24 9.33 0.05 -6.38
N THR A 25 10.33 -0.17 -7.24
CA THR A 25 10.50 -1.45 -7.93
C THR A 25 10.69 -2.59 -6.93
N THR A 26 11.49 -2.36 -5.88
CA THR A 26 11.72 -3.34 -4.81
C THR A 26 10.42 -3.75 -4.12
N PHE A 27 9.59 -2.77 -3.74
CA PHE A 27 8.29 -3.04 -3.13
C PHE A 27 7.36 -3.80 -4.08
N SER A 28 7.26 -3.35 -5.33
CA SER A 28 6.38 -3.96 -6.33
C SER A 28 6.76 -5.42 -6.61
N SER A 29 8.06 -5.70 -6.78
CA SER A 29 8.57 -7.06 -6.96
C SER A 29 8.35 -7.93 -5.73
N TRP A 30 8.59 -7.40 -4.53
CA TRP A 30 8.33 -8.12 -3.29
C TRP A 30 6.85 -8.45 -3.11
N LEU A 31 5.95 -7.49 -3.33
CA LEU A 31 4.51 -7.70 -3.21
C LEU A 31 4.00 -8.75 -4.21
N ALA A 32 4.52 -8.73 -5.45
CA ALA A 32 4.20 -9.73 -6.47
C ALA A 32 4.70 -11.14 -6.12
N SER A 33 5.80 -11.25 -5.36
CA SER A 33 6.37 -12.52 -4.92
C SER A 33 5.57 -13.22 -3.80
N LEU A 34 4.66 -12.50 -3.12
CA LEU A 34 3.84 -13.07 -2.05
C LEU A 34 2.83 -14.06 -2.63
N LYS A 35 2.92 -15.32 -2.20
CA LYS A 35 2.02 -16.41 -2.63
C LYS A 35 0.60 -16.27 -2.07
N ASP A 36 0.47 -15.67 -0.89
CA ASP A 36 -0.82 -15.50 -0.22
C ASP A 36 -1.55 -14.26 -0.79
N VAL A 37 -2.59 -14.53 -1.58
CA VAL A 37 -3.42 -13.48 -2.19
C VAL A 37 -4.10 -12.62 -1.12
N GLN A 38 -4.55 -13.20 0.00
CA GLN A 38 -5.24 -12.46 1.07
C GLN A 38 -4.30 -11.46 1.74
N VAL A 39 -3.03 -11.83 1.92
CA VAL A 39 -2.01 -10.90 2.41
C VAL A 39 -1.82 -9.73 1.45
N ARG A 40 -1.69 -9.98 0.14
CA ARG A 40 -1.55 -8.91 -0.86
C ARG A 40 -2.75 -7.96 -0.82
N MET A 41 -3.97 -8.49 -0.74
CA MET A 41 -5.19 -7.67 -0.67
C MET A 41 -5.21 -6.78 0.57
N ARG A 42 -4.76 -7.31 1.73
CA ARG A 42 -4.68 -6.53 2.97
C ARG A 42 -3.63 -5.42 2.88
N ILE A 43 -2.52 -5.66 2.20
CA ILE A 43 -1.49 -4.64 1.92
C ILE A 43 -2.08 -3.54 1.02
N HIS A 44 -2.73 -3.90 -0.09
CA HIS A 44 -3.39 -2.93 -0.97
C HIS A 44 -4.43 -2.09 -0.22
N ALA A 45 -5.33 -2.74 0.54
CA ALA A 45 -6.34 -2.04 1.33
C ALA A 45 -5.75 -1.13 2.42
N ARG A 46 -4.52 -1.39 2.90
CA ARG A 46 -3.80 -0.47 3.78
C ARG A 46 -3.27 0.72 3.00
N LEU A 47 -2.67 0.51 1.82
CA LEU A 47 -2.18 1.60 0.96
C LEU A 47 -3.30 2.51 0.49
N ASP A 48 -4.48 1.95 0.18
CA ASP A 48 -5.67 2.74 -0.18
C ASP A 48 -6.08 3.66 0.98
N ARG A 49 -6.08 3.15 2.21
CA ARG A 49 -6.34 3.97 3.40
C ARG A 49 -5.28 5.04 3.61
N VAL A 50 -4.00 4.72 3.40
CA VAL A 50 -2.90 5.70 3.46
C VAL A 50 -3.09 6.79 2.40
N SER A 51 -3.55 6.44 1.19
CA SER A 51 -3.85 7.42 0.13
C SER A 51 -4.94 8.42 0.53
N LEU A 52 -5.83 8.01 1.43
CA LEU A 52 -6.89 8.84 2.02
C LEU A 52 -6.45 9.52 3.34
N GLY A 53 -5.17 9.47 3.68
CA GLY A 53 -4.62 10.07 4.90
C GLY A 53 -4.80 9.24 6.18
N ASN A 54 -5.29 8.00 6.07
CA ASN A 54 -5.46 7.09 7.20
C ASN A 54 -4.31 6.07 7.26
N PHE A 55 -3.28 6.37 8.04
CA PHE A 55 -2.09 5.53 8.18
C PHE A 55 -2.31 4.30 9.08
N GLY A 56 -3.26 4.38 10.02
CA GLY A 56 -3.55 3.33 11.00
C GLY A 56 -2.39 3.13 11.98
N ASP A 57 -2.05 1.87 12.26
CA ASP A 57 -0.87 1.51 13.06
C ASP A 57 0.41 1.85 12.27
N ALA A 58 0.97 3.01 12.59
CA ALA A 58 2.08 3.64 11.91
C ALA A 58 3.01 4.33 12.93
N GLN A 59 4.32 4.11 12.82
CA GLN A 59 5.31 4.65 13.75
C GLN A 59 6.47 5.28 12.98
N PRO A 60 6.83 6.55 13.24
CA PRO A 60 8.07 7.12 12.75
C PRO A 60 9.26 6.33 13.31
N VAL A 61 10.19 5.93 12.45
CA VAL A 61 11.40 5.15 12.83
C VAL A 61 12.71 5.93 12.63
N GLY A 62 12.63 7.18 12.19
CA GLY A 62 13.79 8.05 11.92
C GLY A 62 13.94 8.38 10.43
N ASP A 63 14.75 9.38 10.10
CA ASP A 63 15.12 9.78 8.73
C ASP A 63 13.95 10.03 7.76
N GLY A 64 12.81 10.46 8.30
CA GLY A 64 11.58 10.68 7.52
C GLY A 64 10.89 9.39 7.07
N ILE A 65 11.28 8.24 7.64
CA ILE A 65 10.67 6.93 7.41
C ILE A 65 9.60 6.65 8.47
N THR A 66 8.47 6.15 8.01
CA THR A 66 7.38 5.64 8.82
C THR A 66 7.19 4.15 8.56
N GLU A 67 7.17 3.36 9.63
CA GLU A 67 6.81 1.94 9.60
C GLU A 67 5.29 1.79 9.70
N LEU A 68 4.66 1.14 8.73
CA LEU A 68 3.27 0.70 8.77
C LEU A 68 3.20 -0.76 9.20
N ARG A 69 2.51 -1.04 10.31
CA ARG A 69 2.37 -2.40 10.84
C ARG A 69 1.05 -3.00 10.38
N ILE A 70 1.14 -4.17 9.76
CA ILE A 70 0.02 -4.93 9.23
C ILE A 70 -0.02 -6.30 9.92
N HIS A 71 -0.93 -6.42 10.88
CA HIS A 71 -1.15 -7.64 11.66
C HIS A 71 -1.96 -8.66 10.85
N CYS A 72 -1.35 -9.26 9.82
CA CYS A 72 -1.90 -10.41 9.10
C CYS A 72 -0.81 -11.45 8.80
N GLY A 73 -1.18 -12.74 8.83
CA GLY A 73 -0.24 -13.84 8.68
C GLY A 73 0.91 -13.73 9.70
N PRO A 74 2.19 -13.77 9.27
CA PRO A 74 3.34 -13.63 10.17
C PRO A 74 3.55 -12.20 10.72
N GLY A 75 2.79 -11.22 10.25
CA GLY A 75 2.99 -9.79 10.55
C GLY A 75 3.92 -9.13 9.53
N TYR A 76 3.38 -8.15 8.79
CA TYR A 76 4.10 -7.42 7.76
C TYR A 76 4.38 -5.98 8.17
N ARG A 77 5.52 -5.45 7.73
CA ARG A 77 5.96 -4.08 7.96
C ARG A 77 6.26 -3.45 6.62
N LEU A 78 5.62 -2.32 6.33
CA LEU A 78 5.94 -1.52 5.16
C LEU A 78 6.66 -0.27 5.63
N TYR A 79 7.71 0.12 4.95
CA TYR A 79 8.43 1.35 5.23
C TYR A 79 8.07 2.36 4.16
N CYS A 80 7.66 3.55 4.59
CA CYS A 80 7.31 4.59 3.65
C CYS A 80 7.89 5.95 4.03
N MET A 81 8.12 6.78 3.02
CA MET A 81 8.54 8.17 3.19
C MET A 81 7.48 9.09 2.60
N GLN A 82 7.11 10.13 3.34
CA GLN A 82 6.26 11.18 2.83
C GLN A 82 7.08 12.31 2.21
N ARG A 83 6.78 12.64 0.94
CA ARG A 83 7.34 13.77 0.20
C ARG A 83 6.22 14.64 -0.35
N GLY A 84 5.84 15.67 0.41
CA GLY A 84 4.68 16.50 0.09
C GLY A 84 3.40 15.67 0.07
N LYS A 85 2.73 15.61 -1.09
CA LYS A 85 1.53 14.78 -1.32
C LYS A 85 1.83 13.37 -1.82
N ARG A 86 3.10 12.93 -1.81
CA ARG A 86 3.49 11.57 -2.21
C ARG A 86 3.88 10.74 -1.01
N ILE A 87 3.47 9.48 -1.00
CA ILE A 87 3.96 8.45 -0.09
C ILE A 87 4.73 7.44 -0.93
N VAL A 88 6.03 7.37 -0.73
CA VAL A 88 6.91 6.41 -1.42
C VAL A 88 7.04 5.18 -0.55
N VAL A 89 6.75 4.00 -1.09
CA VAL A 89 6.82 2.69 -0.42
C VAL A 89 7.80 1.79 -1.14
#